data_AF-A0A450VXT3-F1
#
_entry.id   AF-A0A450VXT3-F1
#
_cell.length_a   1.000
_cell.length_b   1.000
_cell.length_c   1.000
_cell.angle_alpha   90.00
_cell.angle_beta   90.00
_cell.angle_gamma   90.00
#
_symmetry.space_group_name_H-M   'P 1'
#
loop_
_entity.id
_entity.type
_entity.pdbx_description
1 polymer ?
#
loop_
_entity_poly.entity_id
_entity_poly.type
_entity_poly.pdbx_seq_one_letter_code
_entity_poly.pdbx_strand_id
1 'polypeptide(L)'
;MERLAQGLDYLDDDSILNRFEEFIKIYEEFIRLKEIMGSKVTLDDTSIDKEVESKAEVFSRFLYECLMHNNIKKEYRRYLVL
;
A
#
# COMPACT_ATOMS: atom_id res chain seq x y z
N MET A 1 -4.57 -8.95 0.94
CA MET A 1 -3.32 -8.96 1.75
C MET A 1 -2.51 -10.23 1.55
N GLU A 2 -3.05 -11.44 1.73
CA GLU A 2 -2.29 -12.69 1.46
C GLU A 2 -1.71 -12.78 0.04
N ARG A 3 -2.47 -12.38 -0.99
CA ARG A 3 -1.98 -12.35 -2.38
C ARG A 3 -0.81 -11.38 -2.59
N LEU A 4 -0.84 -10.25 -1.89
CA LEU A 4 0.21 -9.24 -1.93
C LEU A 4 1.47 -9.79 -1.25
N ALA A 5 1.34 -10.34 -0.03
CA ALA A 5 2.43 -10.96 0.70
C ALA A 5 3.11 -12.07 -0.12
N GLN A 6 2.32 -12.97 -0.73
CA GLN A 6 2.83 -13.98 -1.65
C GLN A 6 3.59 -13.36 -2.84
N GLY A 7 3.06 -12.28 -3.42
CA GLY A 7 3.74 -11.56 -4.51
C GLY A 7 5.08 -10.96 -4.09
N LEU A 8 5.21 -10.52 -2.84
CA LEU A 8 6.44 -9.95 -2.28
C LEU A 8 7.48 -11.03 -1.95
N ASP A 9 7.06 -12.20 -1.45
CA ASP A 9 7.98 -13.34 -1.22
C ASP A 9 8.71 -13.74 -2.51
N TYR A 10 8.05 -13.61 -3.67
CA TYR A 10 8.67 -13.88 -4.97
C TYR A 10 9.67 -12.82 -5.46
N LEU A 11 9.78 -11.67 -4.77
CA LEU A 11 10.76 -10.64 -5.11
C LEU A 11 12.16 -10.99 -4.59
N ASP A 12 12.25 -11.89 -3.60
CA ASP A 12 13.52 -12.35 -2.98
C ASP A 12 14.41 -11.15 -2.55
N ASP A 13 13.78 -10.15 -1.93
CA ASP A 13 14.42 -8.91 -1.48
C ASP A 13 13.98 -8.57 -0.06
N ASP A 14 14.87 -8.82 0.91
CA ASP A 14 14.64 -8.55 2.33
C ASP A 14 14.50 -7.05 2.64
N SER A 15 14.95 -6.16 1.74
CA SER A 15 14.78 -4.72 1.92
C SER A 15 13.32 -4.28 1.73
N ILE A 16 12.53 -5.04 0.97
CA ILE A 16 11.11 -4.82 0.76
C ILE A 16 10.30 -5.26 1.98
N LEU A 17 10.74 -6.28 2.72
CA LEU A 17 10.06 -6.76 3.94
C LEU A 17 9.91 -5.66 4.99
N ASN A 18 10.98 -4.89 5.23
CA ASN A 18 10.95 -3.78 6.19
C ASN A 18 9.95 -2.69 5.78
N ARG A 19 9.76 -2.48 4.47
CA ARG A 19 8.82 -1.51 3.91
C ARG A 19 7.39 -2.05 3.82
N PHE A 20 7.25 -3.36 3.79
CA PHE A 20 5.95 -4.01 3.84
C PHE A 20 5.26 -3.81 5.20
N GLU A 21 6.01 -3.83 6.31
CA GLU A 21 5.42 -3.50 7.62
C GLU A 21 4.86 -2.07 7.67
N GLU A 22 5.58 -1.11 7.10
CA GLU A 22 5.12 0.28 6.97
C GLU A 22 3.86 0.35 6.09
N PHE A 23 3.86 -0.39 4.98
CA PHE A 23 2.69 -0.52 4.11
C PHE A 23 1.46 -1.07 4.84
N ILE A 24 1.61 -2.13 5.65
CA ILE A 24 0.50 -2.70 6.43
C ILE A 24 -0.08 -1.66 7.39
N LYS A 25 0.77 -0.92 8.11
CA LYS A 25 0.32 0.12 9.05
C LYS A 25 -0.48 1.20 8.34
N ILE A 26 0.02 1.68 7.19
CA ILE A 26 -0.68 2.68 6.38
C ILE A 26 -2.03 2.15 5.89
N TYR A 27 -2.08 0.90 5.43
CA TYR A 27 -3.32 0.26 4.98
C TYR A 27 -4.35 0.14 6.12
N GLU A 28 -3.94 -0.29 7.31
CA GLU A 28 -4.81 -0.36 8.48
C GLU A 28 -5.35 1.01 8.89
N GLU A 29 -4.51 2.04 8.84
CA GLU A 29 -4.93 3.42 9.09
C GLU A 29 -5.96 3.91 8.07
N PHE A 30 -5.79 3.58 6.79
CA PHE A 30 -6.79 3.86 5.76
C PHE A 30 -8.12 3.18 6.03
N ILE A 31 -8.11 1.91 6.47
CA ILE A 31 -9.33 1.20 6.84
C ILE A 31 -10.00 1.87 8.04
N ARG A 32 -9.24 2.21 9.09
CA ARG A 32 -9.77 2.93 10.26
C ARG A 32 -10.36 4.28 9.88
N LEU A 33 -9.66 5.08 9.07
CA LEU A 33 -10.16 6.36 8.58
C LEU A 33 -11.47 6.18 7.81
N LYS A 34 -11.53 5.18 6.93
CA LYS A 34 -12.77 4.83 6.20
C LYS A 34 -13.91 4.42 7.12
N GLU A 35 -13.64 3.66 8.17
CA GLU A 35 -14.63 3.26 9.17
C GLU A 35 -15.14 4.46 9.99
N ILE A 36 -14.24 5.34 10.42
CA ILE A 36 -14.56 6.55 11.20
C ILE A 36 -15.38 7.53 10.36
N MET A 37 -15.02 7.71 9.08
CA MET A 37 -15.68 8.67 8.18
C MET A 37 -16.98 8.15 7.57
N GLY A 38 -17.20 6.83 7.55
CA GLY A 38 -18.36 6.22 6.90
C GLY A 38 -18.43 6.54 5.40
N SER A 39 -19.64 6.62 4.84
CA SER A 39 -19.87 6.82 3.39
C SER A 39 -19.76 8.28 2.90
N LYS A 40 -19.54 9.25 3.80
CA LYS A 40 -19.45 10.67 3.43
C LYS A 40 -18.00 11.03 3.10
N VAL A 41 -17.69 10.97 1.82
CA VAL A 41 -16.38 11.33 1.25
C VAL A 41 -16.30 12.85 1.04
N THR A 42 -16.39 13.62 2.12
CA THR A 42 -15.96 15.03 2.13
C THR A 42 -15.03 15.21 3.31
N LEU A 43 -13.73 15.20 3.00
CA LEU A 43 -12.67 15.58 3.92
C LEU A 43 -12.75 17.11 4.07
N ASP A 44 -13.57 17.60 5.01
CA ASP A 44 -13.70 19.04 5.27
C ASP A 44 -12.55 19.59 6.13
N ASP A 45 -11.60 18.73 6.52
CA ASP A 45 -10.45 19.07 7.35
C ASP A 45 -9.16 18.99 6.51
N THR A 46 -8.59 20.16 6.22
CA THR A 46 -7.37 20.33 5.40
C THR A 46 -6.14 19.64 6.00
N SER A 47 -6.16 19.33 7.30
CA SER A 47 -5.09 18.58 7.96
C SER A 47 -5.18 17.08 7.64
N ILE A 48 -6.40 16.52 7.64
CA ILE A 48 -6.67 15.12 7.32
C ILE A 48 -6.40 14.87 5.83
N ASP A 49 -6.77 15.82 4.95
CA ASP A 49 -6.46 15.75 3.52
C ASP A 49 -4.98 15.53 3.24
N LYS A 50 -4.11 16.33 3.86
CA LYS A 50 -2.66 16.23 3.66
C LYS A 50 -2.07 14.93 4.20
N GLU A 51 -2.56 14.48 5.34
CA GLU A 51 -2.12 13.21 5.93
C GLU A 51 -2.53 12.01 5.06
N VAL A 52 -3.77 12.02 4.57
CA VAL A 52 -4.30 11.03 3.64
C VAL A 52 -3.53 11.02 2.32
N GLU A 53 -3.26 12.21 1.76
CA GLU A 53 -2.51 12.35 0.51
C GLU A 53 -1.07 11.85 0.65
N SER A 54 -0.39 12.20 1.75
CA SER A 54 0.96 11.70 2.04
C SER A 54 1.00 10.18 2.18
N LYS A 55 0.03 9.59 2.88
CA LYS A 55 -0.09 8.13 3.02
C LYS A 55 -0.39 7.45 1.69
N ALA A 56 -1.22 8.05 0.84
CA ALA A 56 -1.51 7.55 -0.50
C ALA A 56 -0.26 7.58 -1.40
N GLU A 57 0.57 8.62 -1.28
CA GLU A 57 1.85 8.71 -1.97
C GLU A 57 2.80 7.58 -1.55
N VAL A 58 2.96 7.34 -0.25
CA VAL A 58 3.79 6.23 0.26
C VAL A 58 3.26 4.88 -0.26
N PHE A 59 1.95 4.66 -0.18
CA PHE A 59 1.30 3.43 -0.62
C PHE A 59 1.51 3.17 -2.12
N SER A 60 1.24 4.17 -2.97
CA SER A 60 1.39 4.06 -4.42
C SER A 60 2.84 3.87 -4.87
N ARG A 61 3.78 4.58 -4.23
CA ARG A 61 5.22 4.41 -4.47
C ARG A 61 5.70 3.02 -4.12
N PHE A 62 5.29 2.46 -2.97
CA PHE A 62 5.63 1.09 -2.60
C PHE A 62 5.15 0.07 -3.64
N LEU A 63 3.89 0.17 -4.07
CA LEU A 63 3.34 -0.73 -5.10
C LEU A 63 4.08 -0.59 -6.44
N TYR A 64 4.40 0.63 -6.84
CA TYR A 64 5.15 0.89 -8.07
C TYR A 64 6.53 0.23 -8.03
N GLU A 65 7.26 0.39 -6.93
CA GLU A 65 8.59 -0.21 -6.77
C GLU A 65 8.54 -1.74 -6.78
N CYS A 66 7.53 -2.34 -6.14
CA CYS A 66 7.31 -3.78 -6.21
C CYS A 66 7.03 -4.24 -7.67
N LEU A 67 6.20 -3.49 -8.41
CA LEU A 67 5.86 -3.81 -9.81
C LEU A 67 7.03 -3.65 -10.78
N MET A 68 7.96 -2.75 -10.46
CA MET A 68 9.16 -2.45 -11.26
C MET A 68 10.40 -3.19 -10.77
N HIS A 69 10.29 -4.01 -9.72
CA HIS A 69 11.41 -4.76 -9.17
C HIS A 69 12.00 -5.74 -10.19
N ASN A 70 13.34 -5.83 -10.26
CA ASN A 70 14.03 -6.61 -11.29
C ASN A 70 13.72 -8.12 -11.23
N ASN A 71 13.41 -8.62 -10.03
CA ASN A 71 13.11 -10.04 -9.82
C ASN A 71 11.63 -10.39 -10.04
N ILE A 72 10.75 -9.41 -10.33
CA ILE A 72 9.33 -9.71 -10.48
C ILE A 72 9.06 -10.47 -11.78
N LYS A 73 8.57 -11.71 -11.65
CA LYS A 73 8.07 -12.44 -12.83
C LYS A 73 6.79 -11.76 -13.33
N LYS A 74 6.68 -11.57 -14.64
CA LYS A 74 5.51 -10.91 -15.28
C LYS A 74 4.17 -11.49 -14.82
N GLU A 75 4.11 -12.80 -14.61
CA GLU A 75 2.94 -13.53 -14.13
C GLU A 75 2.51 -13.17 -12.71
N TYR A 76 3.43 -12.66 -11.88
CA TYR A 76 3.15 -12.29 -10.49
C TYR A 76 2.71 -10.84 -10.30
N ARG A 77 2.90 -9.98 -11.31
CA ARG A 77 2.40 -8.59 -11.30
C ARG A 77 0.90 -8.50 -11.01
N ARG A 78 0.12 -9.49 -11.44
CA ARG A 78 -1.33 -9.56 -11.19
C ARG A 78 -1.69 -9.69 -9.70
N TYR A 79 -0.78 -10.21 -8.87
CA TYR A 79 -1.01 -10.38 -7.43
C TYR A 79 -0.66 -9.12 -6.63
N LEU A 80 0.03 -8.16 -7.25
CA LEU A 80 0.32 -6.84 -6.66
C LEU A 80 -0.78 -5.80 -6.93
N VAL A 81 -1.80 -6.15 -7.72
CA VAL A 81 -3.01 -5.33 -7.88
C VAL A 81 -3.98 -5.74 -6.77
N LEU A 82 -4.24 -4.82 -5.83
CA LEU A 82 -5.19 -4.99 -4.71
C LEU A 82 -6.63 -4.71 -5.12
#